data_AF-A0AAN6XYJ0-F1
#
_entry.id   AF-A0AAN6XYJ0-F1
#
_cell.length_a   1.000
_cell.length_b   1.000
_cell.length_c   1.000
_cell.angle_alpha   90.00
_cell.angle_beta   90.00
_cell.angle_gamma   90.00
#
_symmetry.space_group_name_H-M   'P 1'
#
loop_
_entity.id
_entity.type
_entity.pdbx_description
1 polymer ?
#
loop_
_entity_poly.entity_id
_entity_poly.type
_entity_poly.pdbx_seq_one_letter_code
_entity_poly.pdbx_strand_id
1 'polypeptide(L)'
;INNAELRTNAQNILTMIKAARPKNTVSAYEPKQEEFRRFCRRKQYQDADTVTEDKLLLFLVEDVVNRPLRSKSRKADRDVPLSETRLAWRSVRTYVTAITDLYRSQRALGMNTHPSPREDNAREYIKSLQRRDTEHQKANYADKGRDSLLDGYSEEDLKRIASELWGRTDQTAECHFRTLVDMLLGDFMLTRGGDRRALEISDLFTFEFAGEGPTRCMPLIITTRAGKQNQHGRLETAGALRSRDPFVCVLGAVAFYLLLRWDLTDEPFPSFKNRAQWYDIRLLKSTDAGPTSELAYNSQRDWVIKAFGYAGIRSNKKTHVGRSSGA
;
A
#
# COMPACT_ATOMS: atom_id res chain seq x y z
N ILE A 1 -26.41 38.51 -14.59
CA ILE A 1 -25.19 37.82 -14.10
C ILE A 1 -25.22 36.38 -14.61
N ASN A 2 -24.22 35.95 -15.37
CA ASN A 2 -24.21 34.71 -16.16
C ASN A 2 -24.05 33.45 -15.28
N ASN A 3 -25.04 33.18 -14.43
CA ASN A 3 -25.02 32.07 -13.47
C ASN A 3 -24.95 30.69 -14.13
N ALA A 4 -25.37 30.57 -15.39
CA ALA A 4 -25.28 29.32 -16.15
C ALA A 4 -23.82 28.96 -16.49
N GLU A 5 -23.04 29.93 -16.96
CA GLU A 5 -21.62 29.75 -17.28
C GLU A 5 -20.79 29.35 -16.05
N LEU A 6 -21.04 30.02 -14.91
CA LEU A 6 -20.38 29.69 -13.64
C LEU A 6 -20.70 28.26 -13.17
N ARG A 7 -21.96 27.82 -13.30
CA ARG A 7 -22.38 26.45 -12.93
C ARG A 7 -21.75 25.40 -13.85
N THR A 8 -21.74 25.65 -15.15
CA THR A 8 -21.11 24.74 -16.13
C THR A 8 -19.60 24.62 -15.88
N ASN A 9 -18.91 25.72 -15.60
CA ASN A 9 -17.49 25.69 -15.27
C ASN A 9 -17.22 24.90 -13.98
N ALA A 10 -18.01 25.12 -12.92
CA ALA A 10 -17.89 24.35 -11.67
C ALA A 10 -18.11 22.85 -11.91
N GLN A 11 -19.11 22.48 -12.73
CA GLN A 11 -19.38 21.09 -13.10
C GLN A 11 -18.20 20.45 -13.85
N ASN A 12 -17.60 21.18 -14.79
CA ASN A 12 -16.46 20.71 -15.57
C ASN A 12 -15.25 20.47 -14.66
N ILE A 13 -14.94 21.41 -13.77
CA ILE A 13 -13.85 21.28 -12.80
C ILE A 13 -14.08 20.08 -11.88
N LEU A 14 -15.29 19.87 -11.37
CA LEU A 14 -15.60 18.72 -10.52
C LEU A 14 -15.44 17.39 -11.26
N THR A 15 -15.78 17.36 -12.54
CA THR A 15 -15.59 16.19 -13.40
C THR A 15 -14.10 15.89 -13.61
N MET A 16 -13.29 16.92 -13.87
CA MET A 16 -11.83 16.78 -13.97
C MET A 16 -11.20 16.29 -12.65
N ILE A 17 -11.62 16.86 -11.51
CA ILE A 17 -11.14 16.43 -10.18
C ILE A 17 -11.47 14.96 -9.90
N LYS A 18 -12.68 14.52 -10.29
CA LYS A 18 -13.07 13.11 -10.16
C LYS A 18 -12.24 12.20 -11.07
N ALA A 19 -11.98 12.61 -12.32
CA ALA A 19 -11.17 11.84 -13.26
C ALA A 19 -9.69 11.74 -12.85
N ALA A 20 -9.13 12.78 -12.23
CA ALA A 20 -7.76 12.81 -11.74
C ALA A 20 -7.55 12.02 -10.43
N ARG A 21 -8.62 11.51 -9.82
CA ARG A 21 -8.53 10.81 -8.53
C ARG A 21 -7.73 9.51 -8.67
N PRO A 22 -6.87 9.19 -7.68
CA PRO A 22 -6.15 7.92 -7.70
C PRO A 22 -7.10 6.71 -7.80
N LYS A 23 -6.82 5.79 -8.73
CA LYS A 23 -7.63 4.57 -8.98
C LYS A 23 -7.95 3.79 -7.70
N ASN A 24 -6.98 3.70 -6.78
CA ASN A 24 -7.15 3.02 -5.49
C ASN A 24 -8.16 3.71 -4.56
N THR A 25 -8.27 5.04 -4.62
CA THR A 25 -9.28 5.78 -3.84
C THR A 25 -10.66 5.54 -4.42
N VAL A 26 -10.80 5.55 -5.75
CA VAL A 26 -12.05 5.25 -6.46
C VAL A 26 -12.55 3.85 -6.10
N SER A 27 -11.71 2.83 -6.32
CA SER A 27 -12.07 1.43 -6.03
C SER A 27 -12.38 1.18 -4.55
N ALA A 28 -11.76 1.93 -3.63
CA ALA A 28 -12.05 1.83 -2.21
C ALA A 28 -13.36 2.52 -1.80
N TYR A 29 -13.74 3.64 -2.44
CA TYR A 29 -14.86 4.48 -2.02
C TYR A 29 -16.16 4.10 -2.72
N GLU A 30 -16.14 3.83 -4.02
CA GLU A 30 -17.35 3.58 -4.81
C GLU A 30 -18.24 2.47 -4.24
N PRO A 31 -17.72 1.29 -3.84
CA PRO A 31 -18.57 0.25 -3.27
C PRO A 31 -19.25 0.69 -1.97
N LYS A 32 -18.57 1.52 -1.16
CA LYS A 32 -19.09 2.02 0.12
C LYS A 32 -20.16 3.08 -0.09
N GLN A 33 -19.94 3.97 -1.06
CA GLN A 33 -20.93 4.95 -1.48
C GLN A 33 -22.17 4.25 -2.05
N GLU A 34 -21.99 3.21 -2.86
CA GLU A 34 -23.12 2.46 -3.43
C GLU A 34 -23.92 1.67 -2.37
N GLU A 35 -23.26 1.12 -1.36
CA GLU A 35 -23.95 0.55 -0.19
C GLU A 35 -24.82 1.59 0.53
N PHE A 36 -24.30 2.82 0.72
CA PHE A 36 -25.07 3.91 1.31
C PHE A 36 -26.26 4.33 0.43
N ARG A 37 -26.08 4.41 -0.89
CA ARG A 37 -27.20 4.70 -1.82
C ARG A 37 -28.26 3.62 -1.76
N ARG A 38 -27.87 2.34 -1.73
CA ARG A 38 -28.81 1.22 -1.60
C ARG A 38 -29.58 1.28 -0.30
N PHE A 39 -28.92 1.62 0.81
CA PHE A 39 -29.56 1.87 2.10
C PHE A 39 -30.61 2.99 1.99
N CYS A 40 -30.26 4.13 1.39
CA CYS A 40 -31.19 5.26 1.23
C CYS A 40 -32.40 4.89 0.35
N ARG A 41 -32.19 4.16 -0.75
CA ARG A 41 -33.28 3.66 -1.61
C ARG A 41 -34.21 2.72 -0.84
N ARG A 42 -33.65 1.82 -0.01
CA ARG A 42 -34.42 0.88 0.82
C ARG A 42 -35.25 1.59 1.89
N LYS A 43 -34.74 2.68 2.47
CA LYS A 43 -35.44 3.51 3.46
C LYS A 43 -36.42 4.51 2.84
N GLN A 44 -36.41 4.68 1.51
CA GLN A 44 -37.31 5.55 0.76
C GLN A 44 -37.30 7.02 1.25
N TYR A 45 -36.13 7.56 1.57
CA TYR A 45 -36.01 8.96 1.97
C TYR A 45 -36.42 9.92 0.84
N GLN A 46 -37.11 11.01 1.18
CA GLN A 46 -37.61 12.01 0.21
C GLN A 46 -36.50 12.70 -0.58
N ASP A 47 -35.39 13.00 0.09
CA ASP A 47 -34.16 13.60 -0.45
C ASP A 47 -33.17 12.55 -0.99
N ALA A 48 -33.65 11.31 -1.21
CA ALA A 48 -32.90 10.20 -1.76
C ALA A 48 -31.57 9.94 -1.02
N ASP A 49 -30.44 9.93 -1.75
CA ASP A 49 -29.11 9.67 -1.22
C ASP A 49 -28.36 10.94 -0.75
N THR A 50 -29.08 12.05 -0.55
CA THR A 50 -28.51 13.25 0.08
C THR A 50 -27.96 12.87 1.45
N VAL A 51 -26.66 13.13 1.64
CA VAL A 51 -25.92 12.70 2.82
C VAL A 51 -26.19 13.65 3.98
N THR A 52 -26.62 13.10 5.12
CA THR A 52 -26.71 13.80 6.41
C THR A 52 -25.95 13.01 7.48
N GLU A 53 -25.63 13.64 8.62
CA GLU A 53 -25.00 12.92 9.74
C GLU A 53 -25.90 11.79 10.24
N ASP A 54 -27.21 12.04 10.40
CA ASP A 54 -28.17 11.05 10.89
C ASP A 54 -28.29 9.83 9.98
N LYS A 55 -28.37 10.04 8.65
CA LYS A 55 -28.39 8.94 7.68
C LYS A 55 -27.10 8.14 7.72
N LEU A 56 -25.95 8.83 7.84
CA LEU A 56 -24.66 8.16 7.95
C LEU A 56 -24.63 7.29 9.21
N LEU A 57 -24.98 7.83 10.38
CA LEU A 57 -24.96 7.10 11.65
C LEU A 57 -25.90 5.90 11.61
N LEU A 58 -27.13 6.08 11.14
CA LEU A 58 -28.10 4.97 11.03
C LEU A 58 -27.61 3.88 10.07
N PHE A 59 -27.07 4.28 8.91
CA PHE A 59 -26.45 3.34 7.98
C PHE A 59 -25.29 2.55 8.61
N LEU A 60 -24.44 3.22 9.40
CA LEU A 60 -23.33 2.55 10.07
C LEU A 60 -23.83 1.50 11.07
N VAL A 61 -24.85 1.83 11.87
CA VAL A 61 -25.41 0.94 12.89
C VAL A 61 -26.11 -0.26 12.26
N GLU A 62 -26.98 -0.03 11.27
CA GLU A 62 -27.80 -1.09 10.66
C GLU A 62 -27.00 -1.99 9.70
N ASP A 63 -26.19 -1.41 8.79
CA ASP A 63 -25.68 -2.13 7.61
C ASP A 63 -24.16 -2.38 7.65
N VAL A 64 -23.41 -1.73 8.54
CA VAL A 64 -21.93 -1.74 8.50
C VAL A 64 -21.29 -2.35 9.75
N VAL A 65 -21.60 -1.82 10.94
CA VAL A 65 -20.83 -2.13 12.16
C VAL A 65 -21.08 -3.55 12.65
N ASN A 66 -22.34 -3.99 12.64
CA ASN A 66 -22.77 -5.24 13.25
C ASN A 66 -22.88 -6.41 12.27
N ARG A 67 -22.63 -6.18 10.97
CA ARG A 67 -22.70 -7.27 9.99
C ARG A 67 -21.48 -8.20 10.10
N PRO A 68 -21.65 -9.50 9.80
CA PRO A 68 -20.55 -10.41 9.55
C PRO A 68 -19.60 -9.91 8.46
N LEU A 69 -18.33 -10.31 8.54
CA LEU A 69 -17.42 -10.08 7.42
C LEU A 69 -17.92 -10.87 6.19
N ARG A 70 -17.71 -10.31 4.99
CA ARG A 70 -18.07 -10.99 3.73
C ARG A 70 -17.18 -12.20 3.43
N SER A 71 -15.98 -12.22 4.00
CA SER A 71 -15.03 -13.31 3.90
C SER A 71 -14.22 -13.39 5.18
N LYS A 72 -13.77 -14.59 5.53
CA LYS A 72 -12.98 -14.79 6.74
C LYS A 72 -11.69 -13.97 6.64
N SER A 73 -11.48 -13.09 7.61
CA SER A 73 -10.25 -12.31 7.69
C SER A 73 -9.07 -13.26 7.88
N ARG A 74 -7.98 -13.06 7.13
CA ARG A 74 -6.72 -13.79 7.35
C ARG A 74 -6.08 -13.48 8.70
N LYS A 75 -6.57 -12.44 9.39
CA LYS A 75 -6.16 -12.04 10.75
C LYS A 75 -7.10 -12.56 11.85
N ALA A 76 -8.24 -13.14 11.48
CA ALA A 76 -9.13 -13.75 12.47
C ALA A 76 -8.57 -15.13 12.85
N ASP A 77 -8.70 -15.50 14.13
CA ASP A 77 -8.30 -16.83 14.58
C ASP A 77 -9.12 -17.91 13.87
N ARG A 78 -8.50 -19.08 13.68
CA ARG A 78 -9.11 -20.19 12.93
C ARG A 78 -10.42 -20.65 13.53
N ASP A 79 -10.59 -20.49 14.84
CA ASP A 79 -11.72 -21.03 15.59
C ASP A 79 -12.90 -20.05 15.67
N VAL A 80 -12.72 -18.79 15.24
CA VAL A 80 -13.80 -17.80 15.24
C VAL A 80 -14.69 -18.00 13.99
N PRO A 81 -16.01 -18.25 14.16
CA PRO A 81 -16.95 -18.36 13.06
C PRO A 81 -17.08 -17.04 12.28
N LEU A 82 -17.31 -17.12 10.96
CA LEU A 82 -17.49 -15.93 10.11
C LEU A 82 -18.64 -15.06 10.60
N SER A 83 -19.73 -15.68 11.06
CA SER A 83 -20.93 -15.04 11.62
C SER A 83 -20.65 -14.18 12.85
N GLU A 84 -19.55 -14.42 13.57
CA GLU A 84 -19.15 -13.69 14.77
C GLU A 84 -18.12 -12.61 14.47
N THR A 85 -17.47 -12.66 13.31
CA THR A 85 -16.55 -11.61 12.89
C THR A 85 -17.27 -10.30 12.60
N ARG A 86 -16.65 -9.16 12.93
CA ARG A 86 -17.21 -7.82 12.69
C ARG A 86 -16.18 -6.93 12.01
N LEU A 87 -16.63 -5.83 11.41
CA LEU A 87 -15.72 -4.81 10.89
C LEU A 87 -15.02 -4.10 12.05
N ALA A 88 -13.69 -4.06 11.99
CA ALA A 88 -12.87 -3.23 12.86
C ALA A 88 -13.16 -1.74 12.63
N TRP A 89 -12.97 -0.91 13.65
CA TRP A 89 -13.22 0.53 13.64
C TRP A 89 -12.51 1.23 12.46
N ARG A 90 -11.32 0.75 12.07
CA ARG A 90 -10.56 1.30 10.95
C ARG A 90 -11.34 1.16 9.64
N SER A 91 -12.00 0.02 9.43
CA SER A 91 -12.84 -0.22 8.26
C SER A 91 -14.10 0.63 8.31
N VAL A 92 -14.75 0.76 9.47
CA VAL A 92 -15.91 1.65 9.64
C VAL A 92 -15.54 3.10 9.34
N ARG A 93 -14.37 3.56 9.80
CA ARG A 93 -13.84 4.90 9.46
C ARG A 93 -13.68 5.10 7.95
N THR A 94 -13.36 4.06 7.18
CA THR A 94 -13.30 4.19 5.71
C THR A 94 -14.67 4.39 5.06
N TYR A 95 -15.76 3.87 5.66
CA TYR A 95 -17.13 4.21 5.24
C TYR A 95 -17.44 5.68 5.52
N VAL A 96 -17.15 6.16 6.73
CA VAL A 96 -17.31 7.59 7.07
C VAL A 96 -16.57 8.46 6.08
N THR A 97 -15.30 8.17 5.78
CA THR A 97 -14.51 8.96 4.82
C THR A 97 -15.09 8.89 3.39
N ALA A 98 -15.51 7.71 2.93
CA ALA A 98 -16.09 7.55 1.59
C ALA A 98 -17.44 8.29 1.44
N ILE A 99 -18.27 8.29 2.48
CA ILE A 99 -19.56 8.98 2.49
C ILE A 99 -19.38 10.50 2.69
N THR A 100 -18.38 10.91 3.48
CA THR A 100 -17.98 12.33 3.55
C THR A 100 -17.51 12.84 2.19
N ASP A 101 -16.83 12.01 1.40
CA ASP A 101 -16.44 12.34 0.04
C ASP A 101 -17.65 12.46 -0.93
N LEU A 102 -18.66 11.60 -0.77
CA LEU A 102 -19.94 11.74 -1.48
C LEU A 102 -20.62 13.07 -1.11
N TYR A 103 -20.70 13.40 0.18
CA TYR A 103 -21.22 14.68 0.68
C TYR A 103 -20.49 15.88 0.05
N ARG A 104 -19.15 15.86 0.01
CA ARG A 104 -18.36 16.94 -0.62
C ARG A 104 -18.72 17.13 -2.09
N SER A 105 -18.97 16.03 -2.81
CA SER A 105 -19.43 16.08 -4.19
C SER A 105 -20.83 16.70 -4.28
N GLN A 106 -21.78 16.28 -3.43
CA GLN A 106 -23.14 16.84 -3.41
C GLN A 106 -23.14 18.34 -3.05
N ARG A 107 -22.30 18.76 -2.11
CA ARG A 107 -22.10 20.18 -1.73
C ARG A 107 -21.60 21.01 -2.89
N ALA A 108 -20.56 20.54 -3.58
CA ALA A 108 -19.97 21.28 -4.69
C ALA A 108 -20.94 21.43 -5.89
N LEU A 109 -21.89 20.50 -6.02
CA LEU A 109 -22.98 20.56 -7.00
C LEU A 109 -24.19 21.39 -6.54
N GLY A 110 -24.16 21.93 -5.32
CA GLY A 110 -25.29 22.66 -4.74
C GLY A 110 -26.51 21.78 -4.41
N MET A 111 -26.36 20.45 -4.39
CA MET A 111 -27.45 19.51 -4.12
C MET A 111 -27.71 19.29 -2.63
N ASN A 112 -26.72 19.57 -1.78
CA ASN A 112 -26.79 19.30 -0.35
C ASN A 112 -26.50 20.60 0.44
N THR A 113 -27.42 21.00 1.30
CA THR A 113 -27.28 22.22 2.13
C THR A 113 -26.92 21.92 3.59
N HIS A 114 -26.92 20.65 3.98
CA HIS A 114 -26.65 20.19 5.35
C HIS A 114 -25.20 20.45 5.78
N PRO A 115 -24.93 20.47 7.10
CA PRO A 115 -23.56 20.45 7.63
C PRO A 115 -22.83 19.16 7.25
N SER A 116 -21.51 19.14 7.48
CA SER A 116 -20.69 17.95 7.24
C SER A 116 -21.25 16.76 8.02
N PRO A 117 -21.30 15.54 7.44
CA PRO A 117 -21.74 14.34 8.15
C PRO A 117 -20.66 13.81 9.10
N ARG A 118 -19.50 14.47 9.17
CA ARG A 118 -18.34 14.06 9.96
C ARG A 118 -18.03 15.12 11.02
N GLU A 119 -19.04 15.49 11.78
CA GLU A 119 -18.92 16.36 12.95
C GLU A 119 -18.79 15.49 14.21
N ASP A 120 -19.34 15.95 15.34
CA ASP A 120 -19.05 15.38 16.66
C ASP A 120 -19.59 13.94 16.84
N ASN A 121 -20.82 13.65 16.42
CA ASN A 121 -21.43 12.34 16.68
C ASN A 121 -20.76 11.22 15.91
N ALA A 122 -20.49 11.42 14.61
CA ALA A 122 -19.76 10.44 13.82
C ALA A 122 -18.34 10.21 14.37
N ARG A 123 -17.70 11.25 14.91
CA ARG A 123 -16.37 11.15 15.52
C ARG A 123 -16.40 10.39 16.85
N GLU A 124 -17.34 10.71 17.74
CA GLU A 124 -17.52 10.01 19.02
C GLU A 124 -17.92 8.54 18.81
N TYR A 125 -18.76 8.25 17.82
CA TYR A 125 -19.11 6.88 17.49
C TYR A 125 -17.90 6.07 17.01
N ILE A 126 -17.00 6.65 16.20
CA ILE A 126 -15.74 5.97 15.84
C ILE A 126 -14.86 5.73 17.09
N LYS A 127 -14.82 6.65 18.06
CA LYS A 127 -14.09 6.45 19.32
C LYS A 127 -14.70 5.33 20.17
N SER A 128 -16.01 5.18 20.22
CA SER A 128 -16.63 4.06 20.94
C SER A 128 -16.28 2.71 20.31
N LEU A 129 -16.24 2.64 18.97
CA LEU A 129 -15.78 1.44 18.25
C LEU A 129 -14.30 1.14 18.47
N GLN A 130 -13.46 2.17 18.63
CA GLN A 130 -12.06 1.98 19.03
C GLN A 130 -11.95 1.31 20.40
N ARG A 131 -12.72 1.77 21.39
CA ARG A 131 -12.75 1.17 22.73
C ARG A 131 -13.21 -0.28 22.67
N ARG A 132 -14.31 -0.56 21.96
CA ARG A 132 -14.82 -1.92 21.72
C ARG A 132 -13.74 -2.85 21.14
N ASP A 133 -13.06 -2.42 20.09
CA ASP A 133 -12.02 -3.22 19.44
C ASP A 133 -10.83 -3.46 20.38
N THR A 134 -10.43 -2.47 21.18
CA THR A 134 -9.36 -2.61 22.19
C THR A 134 -9.75 -3.55 23.32
N GLU A 135 -10.98 -3.45 23.84
CA GLU A 135 -11.51 -4.38 24.85
C GLU A 135 -11.54 -5.81 24.34
N HIS A 136 -12.00 -6.00 23.10
CA HIS A 136 -12.00 -7.31 22.45
C HIS A 136 -10.58 -7.87 22.27
N GLN A 137 -9.60 -7.05 21.87
CA GLN A 137 -8.21 -7.48 21.79
C GLN A 137 -7.64 -7.88 23.14
N LYS A 138 -7.97 -7.12 24.20
CA LYS A 138 -7.54 -7.42 25.57
C LYS A 138 -8.17 -8.73 26.08
N ALA A 139 -9.46 -8.94 25.84
CA ALA A 139 -10.19 -10.14 26.25
C ALA A 139 -9.65 -11.42 25.57
N ASN A 140 -9.19 -11.29 24.32
CA ASN A 140 -8.63 -12.41 23.55
C ASN A 140 -7.11 -12.55 23.68
N TYR A 141 -6.48 -11.90 24.67
CA TYR A 141 -5.04 -11.97 24.91
C TYR A 141 -4.20 -11.71 23.65
N ALA A 142 -4.64 -10.75 22.82
CA ALA A 142 -3.93 -10.40 21.60
C ALA A 142 -2.47 -10.06 21.94
N ASP A 143 -1.55 -10.61 21.15
CA ASP A 143 -0.12 -10.41 21.34
C ASP A 143 0.22 -8.91 21.39
N LYS A 144 0.87 -8.50 22.48
CA LYS A 144 1.23 -7.10 22.78
C LYS A 144 2.36 -6.59 21.89
N GLY A 145 3.14 -7.49 21.28
CA GLY A 145 4.18 -7.14 20.32
C GLY A 145 3.62 -6.70 18.95
N ARG A 146 2.36 -7.05 18.63
CA ARG A 146 1.72 -6.69 17.36
C ARG A 146 1.67 -5.17 17.17
N ASP A 147 1.87 -4.73 15.94
CA ASP A 147 1.91 -3.31 15.58
C ASP A 147 2.98 -2.47 16.34
N SER A 148 3.88 -3.10 17.11
CA SER A 148 5.01 -2.45 17.80
C SER A 148 6.32 -2.61 17.02
N LEU A 149 7.44 -2.20 17.63
CA LEU A 149 8.79 -2.48 17.13
C LEU A 149 9.12 -3.99 17.12
N LEU A 150 8.45 -4.78 17.98
CA LEU A 150 8.60 -6.23 18.01
C LEU A 150 7.88 -6.94 16.85
N ASP A 151 6.98 -6.25 16.14
CA ASP A 151 6.29 -6.76 14.95
C ASP A 151 7.12 -6.47 13.68
N GLY A 152 8.26 -7.15 13.59
CA GLY A 152 9.28 -6.95 12.57
C GLY A 152 10.32 -8.06 12.57
N TYR A 153 11.55 -7.70 12.28
CA TYR A 153 12.71 -8.59 12.31
C TYR A 153 13.93 -7.79 12.81
N SER A 154 14.86 -8.46 13.47
CA SER A 154 16.15 -7.91 13.88
C SER A 154 17.17 -7.89 12.74
N GLU A 155 18.35 -7.30 12.95
CA GLU A 155 19.45 -7.37 11.97
C GLU A 155 19.90 -8.83 11.72
N GLU A 156 19.95 -9.65 12.78
CA GLU A 156 20.27 -11.08 12.66
C GLU A 156 19.22 -11.84 11.85
N ASP A 157 17.95 -11.49 12.06
CA ASP A 157 16.85 -12.03 11.27
C ASP A 157 16.96 -11.63 9.79
N LEU A 158 17.32 -10.38 9.49
CA LEU A 158 17.54 -9.92 8.11
C LEU A 158 18.66 -10.71 7.44
N LYS A 159 19.79 -10.94 8.14
CA LYS A 159 20.90 -11.77 7.63
C LYS A 159 20.46 -13.19 7.36
N ARG A 160 19.67 -13.78 8.26
CA ARG A 160 19.09 -15.12 8.07
C ARG A 160 18.13 -15.19 6.88
N ILE A 161 17.24 -14.20 6.73
CA ILE A 161 16.36 -14.09 5.55
C ILE A 161 17.21 -14.01 4.28
N ALA A 162 18.21 -13.14 4.28
CA ALA A 162 19.07 -12.95 3.13
C ALA A 162 19.78 -14.25 2.77
N SER A 163 20.39 -14.92 3.75
CA SER A 163 21.06 -16.22 3.57
C SER A 163 20.12 -17.28 2.97
N GLU A 164 18.89 -17.39 3.49
CA GLU A 164 17.87 -18.30 2.95
C GLU A 164 17.49 -17.97 1.50
N LEU A 165 17.42 -16.69 1.13
CA LEU A 165 17.11 -16.28 -0.24
C LEU A 165 18.29 -16.48 -1.20
N TRP A 166 19.52 -16.23 -0.74
CA TRP A 166 20.74 -16.48 -1.51
C TRP A 166 20.95 -17.97 -1.80
N GLY A 167 20.69 -18.83 -0.81
CA GLY A 167 20.95 -20.28 -0.93
C GLY A 167 19.96 -21.05 -1.80
N ARG A 168 18.85 -20.43 -2.24
CA ARG A 168 17.78 -21.12 -2.98
C ARG A 168 17.95 -20.98 -4.49
N THR A 169 18.60 -21.97 -5.08
CA THR A 169 18.95 -22.04 -6.51
C THR A 169 18.03 -22.97 -7.31
N ASP A 170 16.79 -23.17 -6.85
CA ASP A 170 15.80 -23.99 -7.57
C ASP A 170 15.23 -23.25 -8.80
N GLN A 171 14.22 -23.83 -9.46
CA GLN A 171 13.53 -23.23 -10.61
C GLN A 171 12.91 -21.85 -10.32
N THR A 172 12.85 -21.45 -9.05
CA THR A 172 12.34 -20.14 -8.61
C THR A 172 13.44 -19.19 -8.13
N ALA A 173 14.72 -19.46 -8.44
CA ALA A 173 15.86 -18.61 -8.11
C ALA A 173 15.61 -17.11 -8.43
N GLU A 174 15.08 -16.79 -9.62
CA GLU A 174 14.74 -15.41 -9.99
C GLU A 174 13.78 -14.76 -8.98
N CYS A 175 12.78 -15.50 -8.50
CA CYS A 175 11.85 -15.01 -7.50
C CYS A 175 12.51 -14.81 -6.13
N HIS A 176 13.44 -15.67 -5.73
CA HIS A 176 14.19 -15.51 -4.48
C HIS A 176 15.08 -14.26 -4.53
N PHE A 177 15.86 -14.09 -5.61
CA PHE A 177 16.70 -12.90 -5.84
C PHE A 177 15.88 -11.61 -5.92
N ARG A 178 14.77 -11.61 -6.67
CA ARG A 178 13.84 -10.47 -6.71
C ARG A 178 13.30 -10.11 -5.33
N THR A 179 12.98 -11.11 -4.51
CA THR A 179 12.46 -10.92 -3.15
C THR A 179 13.54 -10.37 -2.23
N LEU A 180 14.78 -10.83 -2.37
CA LEU A 180 15.93 -10.29 -1.64
C LEU A 180 16.11 -8.80 -1.95
N VAL A 181 16.13 -8.42 -3.23
CA VAL A 181 16.21 -7.02 -3.65
C VAL A 181 15.04 -6.22 -3.08
N ASP A 182 13.81 -6.71 -3.20
CA ASP A 182 12.61 -6.06 -2.61
C ASP A 182 12.82 -5.78 -1.12
N MET A 183 13.22 -6.79 -0.34
CA MET A 183 13.41 -6.66 1.10
C MET A 183 14.51 -5.67 1.47
N LEU A 184 15.69 -5.77 0.84
CA LEU A 184 16.83 -4.89 1.13
C LEU A 184 16.55 -3.43 0.72
N LEU A 185 15.82 -3.19 -0.37
CA LEU A 185 15.35 -1.85 -0.72
C LEU A 185 14.36 -1.28 0.32
N GLY A 186 13.56 -2.14 0.96
CA GLY A 186 12.68 -1.68 2.04
C GLY A 186 13.43 -1.33 3.30
N ASP A 187 14.43 -2.13 3.62
CA ASP A 187 15.23 -2.03 4.84
C ASP A 187 16.19 -0.84 4.79
N PHE A 188 17.09 -0.83 3.82
CA PHE A 188 18.16 0.18 3.76
C PHE A 188 17.72 1.52 3.17
N MET A 189 16.66 1.54 2.37
CA MET A 189 16.16 2.78 1.77
C MET A 189 14.80 3.22 2.30
N LEU A 190 14.23 2.50 3.28
CA LEU A 190 12.97 2.84 3.97
C LEU A 190 11.79 3.06 3.00
N THR A 191 11.83 2.39 1.85
CA THR A 191 10.83 2.55 0.79
C THR A 191 9.57 1.74 1.08
N ARG A 192 8.43 2.14 0.51
CA ARG A 192 7.19 1.38 0.67
C ARG A 192 7.14 0.25 -0.34
N GLY A 193 6.51 -0.87 0.03
CA GLY A 193 6.28 -1.97 -0.90
C GLY A 193 5.60 -1.57 -2.21
N GLY A 194 4.69 -0.57 -2.19
CA GLY A 194 4.09 -0.03 -3.41
C GLY A 194 5.11 0.65 -4.32
N ASP A 195 5.93 1.53 -3.75
CA ASP A 195 6.92 2.31 -4.49
C ASP A 195 7.98 1.36 -5.06
N ARG A 196 8.43 0.35 -4.30
CA ARG A 196 9.39 -0.67 -4.79
C ARG A 196 8.89 -1.47 -6.00
N ARG A 197 7.59 -1.79 -6.07
CA ARG A 197 7.01 -2.50 -7.23
C ARG A 197 6.89 -1.61 -8.46
N ALA A 198 6.77 -0.30 -8.25
CA ALA A 198 6.74 0.70 -9.30
C ALA A 198 8.13 1.14 -9.75
N LEU A 199 9.20 0.81 -9.04
CA LEU A 199 10.55 1.20 -9.44
C LEU A 199 10.92 0.68 -10.83
N GLU A 200 11.46 1.57 -11.63
CA GLU A 200 12.02 1.30 -12.95
C GLU A 200 13.55 1.25 -12.87
N ILE A 201 14.19 0.53 -13.79
CA ILE A 201 15.67 0.52 -13.85
C ILE A 201 16.23 1.91 -14.16
N SER A 202 15.44 2.79 -14.77
CA SER A 202 15.78 4.18 -15.09
C SER A 202 15.75 5.11 -13.87
N ASP A 203 15.12 4.69 -12.77
CA ASP A 203 15.11 5.41 -11.50
C ASP A 203 16.44 5.26 -10.74
N LEU A 204 17.27 4.28 -11.13
CA LEU A 204 18.52 3.92 -10.47
C LEU A 204 19.69 4.66 -11.10
N PHE A 205 20.54 5.24 -10.27
CA PHE A 205 21.82 5.77 -10.70
C PHE A 205 22.84 5.71 -9.56
N THR A 206 24.10 5.92 -9.92
CA THR A 206 25.20 5.99 -8.99
C THR A 206 26.20 7.04 -9.48
N PHE A 207 26.85 7.71 -8.56
CA PHE A 207 27.97 8.62 -8.83
C PHE A 207 28.96 8.54 -7.67
N GLU A 208 30.19 8.99 -7.91
CA GLU A 208 31.22 8.91 -6.89
C GLU A 208 31.01 9.94 -5.78
N PHE A 209 30.97 9.45 -4.54
CA PHE A 209 30.99 10.30 -3.36
C PHE A 209 32.46 10.51 -2.98
N ALA A 210 33.09 11.51 -3.60
CA ALA A 210 34.50 11.79 -3.40
C ALA A 210 34.79 12.13 -1.93
N GLY A 211 35.83 11.52 -1.36
CA GLY A 211 36.23 11.71 0.03
C GLY A 211 35.44 10.89 1.06
N GLU A 212 34.41 10.14 0.64
CA GLU A 212 33.66 9.26 1.54
C GLU A 212 34.36 7.90 1.67
N GLY A 213 35.11 7.72 2.76
CA GLY A 213 35.72 6.45 3.15
C GLY A 213 37.09 6.15 2.50
N PRO A 214 37.75 5.06 2.93
CA PRO A 214 39.11 4.71 2.50
C PRO A 214 39.19 4.13 1.07
N THR A 215 38.05 3.85 0.46
CA THR A 215 37.94 3.29 -0.91
C THR A 215 36.88 4.05 -1.69
N ARG A 216 36.93 3.98 -3.02
CA ARG A 216 35.93 4.59 -3.90
C ARG A 216 34.49 4.25 -3.48
N CYS A 217 33.70 5.28 -3.17
CA CYS A 217 32.33 5.15 -2.69
C CYS A 217 31.33 5.44 -3.81
N MET A 218 30.59 4.42 -4.20
CA MET A 218 29.56 4.48 -5.26
C MET A 218 28.22 4.01 -4.66
N PRO A 219 27.43 4.89 -4.02
CA PRO A 219 26.12 4.51 -3.48
C PRO A 219 25.14 4.12 -4.58
N LEU A 220 24.17 3.28 -4.23
CA LEU A 220 22.96 3.13 -5.03
C LEU A 220 22.01 4.25 -4.67
N ILE A 221 21.56 4.99 -5.68
CA ILE A 221 20.60 6.08 -5.53
C ILE A 221 19.38 5.74 -6.35
N ILE A 222 18.22 5.97 -5.76
CA ILE A 222 16.92 5.82 -6.38
C ILE A 222 16.20 7.16 -6.30
N THR A 223 15.72 7.63 -7.45
CA THR A 223 14.82 8.78 -7.50
C THR A 223 13.44 8.37 -7.94
N THR A 224 12.41 8.85 -7.24
CA THR A 224 11.03 8.69 -7.69
C THR A 224 10.32 10.05 -7.69
N ARG A 225 9.38 10.20 -8.63
CA ARG A 225 8.44 11.33 -8.69
C ARG A 225 7.01 10.89 -8.44
N ALA A 226 6.79 9.60 -8.23
CA ALA A 226 5.47 9.01 -8.12
C ALA A 226 5.39 8.09 -6.90
N GLY A 227 4.32 8.22 -6.14
CA GLY A 227 4.06 7.36 -5.00
C GLY A 227 2.71 7.68 -4.38
N LYS A 228 2.23 6.81 -3.50
CA LYS A 228 0.90 6.99 -2.89
C LYS A 228 0.71 8.36 -2.22
N GLN A 229 1.78 8.89 -1.61
CA GLN A 229 1.79 10.21 -0.97
C GLN A 229 2.41 11.31 -1.84
N ASN A 230 2.98 10.94 -2.97
CA ASN A 230 3.63 11.84 -3.90
C ASN A 230 2.83 11.88 -5.21
N GLN A 231 1.61 12.42 -5.11
CA GLN A 231 0.69 12.55 -6.26
C GLN A 231 0.99 13.77 -7.13
N HIS A 232 1.91 14.64 -6.69
CA HIS A 232 2.20 15.92 -7.30
C HIS A 232 3.58 15.96 -7.99
N GLY A 233 4.26 14.83 -8.17
CA GLY A 233 5.51 14.79 -8.94
C GLY A 233 6.74 15.28 -8.19
N ARG A 234 6.70 15.40 -6.85
CA ARG A 234 7.83 15.88 -6.06
C ARG A 234 9.01 14.93 -6.25
N LEU A 235 10.21 15.44 -6.45
CA LEU A 235 11.39 14.57 -6.48
C LEU A 235 11.67 14.05 -5.07
N GLU A 236 11.67 12.73 -4.90
CA GLU A 236 12.09 12.03 -3.70
C GLU A 236 13.31 11.16 -4.04
N THR A 237 14.32 11.20 -3.18
CA THR A 237 15.57 10.45 -3.36
C THR A 237 15.82 9.58 -2.14
N ALA A 238 16.19 8.33 -2.38
CA ALA A 238 16.71 7.43 -1.35
C ALA A 238 18.06 6.89 -1.79
N GLY A 239 18.97 6.68 -0.84
CA GLY A 239 20.33 6.21 -1.12
C GLY A 239 20.75 5.13 -0.14
N ALA A 240 21.57 4.19 -0.61
CA ALA A 240 22.20 3.19 0.22
C ALA A 240 23.67 3.04 -0.14
N LEU A 241 24.51 2.93 0.88
CA LEU A 241 25.93 2.63 0.73
C LEU A 241 26.14 1.11 0.67
N ARG A 242 27.32 0.68 0.25
CA ARG A 242 27.69 -0.73 0.31
C ARG A 242 27.73 -1.21 1.76
N SER A 243 27.03 -2.31 2.03
CA SER A 243 27.17 -3.00 3.31
C SER A 243 28.55 -3.65 3.42
N ARG A 244 29.10 -3.69 4.63
CA ARG A 244 30.29 -4.49 4.97
C ARG A 244 30.00 -5.98 4.84
N ASP A 245 28.78 -6.39 5.18
CA ASP A 245 28.33 -7.78 5.02
C ASP A 245 27.75 -7.95 3.61
N PRO A 246 28.38 -8.78 2.75
CA PRO A 246 27.95 -8.95 1.36
C PRO A 246 26.56 -9.57 1.24
N PHE A 247 26.11 -10.38 2.21
CA PHE A 247 24.80 -11.07 2.12
C PHE A 247 23.63 -10.10 2.23
N VAL A 248 23.79 -8.97 2.93
CA VAL A 248 22.77 -7.92 3.07
C VAL A 248 23.12 -6.66 2.29
N CYS A 249 24.09 -6.71 1.37
CA CYS A 249 24.44 -5.57 0.54
C CYS A 249 23.39 -5.35 -0.56
N VAL A 250 22.59 -4.29 -0.46
CA VAL A 250 21.56 -3.98 -1.47
C VAL A 250 22.14 -3.74 -2.86
N LEU A 251 23.33 -3.12 -2.97
CA LEU A 251 24.04 -2.97 -4.24
C LEU A 251 24.42 -4.33 -4.84
N GLY A 252 24.95 -5.23 -4.01
CA GLY A 252 25.30 -6.58 -4.43
C GLY A 252 24.08 -7.35 -4.90
N ALA A 253 23.01 -7.34 -4.10
CA ALA A 253 21.76 -8.02 -4.44
C ALA A 253 21.16 -7.50 -5.76
N VAL A 254 21.14 -6.17 -6.00
CA VAL A 254 20.69 -5.60 -7.26
C VAL A 254 21.58 -6.05 -8.42
N ALA A 255 22.91 -5.98 -8.27
CA ALA A 255 23.84 -6.39 -9.33
C ALA A 255 23.67 -7.87 -9.72
N PHE A 256 23.64 -8.78 -8.74
CA PHE A 256 23.43 -10.20 -9.00
C PHE A 256 22.04 -10.52 -9.55
N TYR A 257 21.01 -9.79 -9.11
CA TYR A 257 19.67 -9.96 -9.67
C TYR A 257 19.60 -9.52 -11.14
N LEU A 258 20.26 -8.42 -11.52
CA LEU A 258 20.32 -7.98 -12.92
C LEU A 258 21.13 -8.93 -13.80
N LEU A 259 22.26 -9.44 -13.28
CA LEU A 259 23.04 -10.51 -13.95
C LEU A 259 22.18 -11.74 -14.19
N LEU A 260 21.47 -12.21 -13.15
CA LEU A 260 20.55 -13.34 -13.28
C LEU A 260 19.51 -13.05 -14.36
N ARG A 261 18.90 -11.87 -14.32
CA ARG A 261 17.80 -11.49 -15.20
C ARG A 261 18.19 -11.47 -16.67
N TRP A 262 19.34 -10.91 -17.04
CA TRP A 262 19.66 -10.70 -18.46
C TRP A 262 20.75 -11.60 -19.03
N ASP A 263 21.65 -12.12 -18.19
CA ASP A 263 22.76 -12.97 -18.64
C ASP A 263 22.49 -14.46 -18.38
N LEU A 264 21.62 -14.79 -17.41
CA LEU A 264 21.37 -16.17 -16.98
C LEU A 264 19.91 -16.63 -17.17
N THR A 265 19.06 -15.81 -17.80
CA THR A 265 17.71 -16.22 -18.24
C THR A 265 17.47 -15.81 -19.69
N ASP A 266 16.35 -16.25 -20.26
CA ASP A 266 15.96 -15.93 -21.64
C ASP A 266 15.41 -14.50 -21.84
N GLU A 267 15.40 -13.66 -20.80
CA GLU A 267 14.99 -12.26 -20.96
C GLU A 267 16.07 -11.46 -21.71
N PRO A 268 15.74 -10.83 -22.84
CA PRO A 268 16.72 -10.08 -23.62
C PRO A 268 17.21 -8.85 -22.84
N PHE A 269 18.51 -8.56 -22.99
CA PHE A 269 19.10 -7.36 -22.43
C PHE A 269 18.45 -6.08 -23.00
N PRO A 270 18.17 -5.03 -22.18
CA PRO A 270 17.51 -3.81 -22.64
C PRO A 270 18.28 -3.07 -23.74
N SER A 271 17.55 -2.57 -24.74
CA SER A 271 18.15 -1.68 -25.74
C SER A 271 18.25 -0.25 -25.21
N PHE A 272 19.47 0.28 -25.11
CA PHE A 272 19.73 1.66 -24.72
C PHE A 272 19.72 2.66 -25.87
N LYS A 273 19.27 2.26 -27.08
CA LYS A 273 19.27 3.14 -28.27
C LYS A 273 18.40 4.39 -28.08
N ASN A 274 17.26 4.27 -27.39
CA ASN A 274 16.42 5.40 -27.02
C ASN A 274 15.67 5.12 -25.71
N ARG A 275 15.22 6.18 -25.04
CA ARG A 275 14.62 6.10 -23.70
C ARG A 275 13.37 5.22 -23.64
N ALA A 276 12.50 5.29 -24.65
CA ALA A 276 11.25 4.53 -24.69
C ALA A 276 11.47 3.00 -24.72
N GLN A 277 12.67 2.53 -25.06
CA GLN A 277 12.99 1.11 -25.08
C GLN A 277 13.40 0.53 -23.72
N TRP A 278 13.70 1.36 -22.72
CA TRP A 278 14.20 0.87 -21.43
C TRP A 278 13.70 1.62 -20.19
N TYR A 279 13.17 2.84 -20.33
CA TYR A 279 12.73 3.65 -19.18
C TYR A 279 11.63 2.95 -18.39
N ASP A 280 10.66 2.33 -19.06
CA ASP A 280 9.50 1.71 -18.41
C ASP A 280 9.78 0.28 -17.89
N ILE A 281 11.01 -0.23 -18.03
CA ILE A 281 11.36 -1.56 -17.53
C ILE A 281 11.40 -1.53 -16.01
N ARG A 282 10.56 -2.33 -15.37
CA ARG A 282 10.51 -2.44 -13.91
C ARG A 282 11.78 -3.07 -13.39
N LEU A 283 12.30 -2.58 -12.27
CA LEU A 283 13.40 -3.21 -11.57
C LEU A 283 12.98 -4.61 -11.12
N LEU A 284 11.88 -4.72 -10.36
CA LEU A 284 11.32 -5.99 -9.90
C LEU A 284 10.41 -6.57 -11.00
N LYS A 285 10.92 -7.55 -11.75
CA LYS A 285 10.18 -8.22 -12.82
C LYS A 285 8.88 -8.84 -12.32
N SER A 286 7.79 -8.75 -13.09
CA SER A 286 6.53 -9.43 -12.77
C SER A 286 6.64 -10.95 -12.98
N THR A 287 5.90 -11.75 -12.22
CA THR A 287 5.90 -13.21 -12.40
C THR A 287 5.13 -13.66 -13.65
N ASP A 288 4.01 -13.00 -13.97
CA ASP A 288 3.06 -13.47 -14.98
C ASP A 288 2.86 -12.46 -16.13
N ALA A 289 3.56 -11.33 -16.10
CA ALA A 289 3.40 -10.24 -17.05
C ALA A 289 4.75 -9.77 -17.60
N GLY A 290 4.71 -8.97 -18.68
CA GLY A 290 5.92 -8.44 -19.32
C GLY A 290 6.78 -7.54 -18.41
N PRO A 291 8.02 -7.23 -18.84
CA PRO A 291 9.02 -6.55 -18.01
C PRO A 291 8.68 -5.11 -17.62
N THR A 292 7.67 -4.50 -18.25
CA THR A 292 7.18 -3.15 -17.94
C THR A 292 6.00 -3.16 -16.94
N SER A 293 5.43 -4.34 -16.67
CA SER A 293 4.33 -4.51 -15.72
C SER A 293 4.84 -4.52 -14.29
N GLU A 294 4.24 -3.71 -13.42
CA GLU A 294 4.52 -3.75 -11.99
C GLU A 294 4.31 -5.16 -11.42
N LEU A 295 5.16 -5.56 -10.48
CA LEU A 295 4.93 -6.77 -9.70
C LEU A 295 3.56 -6.66 -8.99
N ALA A 296 2.75 -7.71 -9.06
CA ALA A 296 1.48 -7.72 -8.37
C ALA A 296 1.67 -7.69 -6.83
N TYR A 297 0.80 -6.95 -6.12
CA TYR A 297 0.85 -6.86 -4.67
C TYR A 297 0.79 -8.22 -3.97
N ASN A 298 -0.10 -9.10 -4.45
CA ASN A 298 -0.24 -10.45 -3.87
C ASN A 298 1.04 -11.26 -4.07
N SER A 299 1.66 -11.20 -5.24
CA SER A 299 2.92 -11.88 -5.52
C SER A 299 4.04 -11.38 -4.61
N GLN A 300 4.24 -10.06 -4.49
CA GLN A 300 5.22 -9.49 -3.54
C GLN A 300 4.95 -9.97 -2.10
N ARG A 301 3.70 -9.87 -1.64
CA ARG A 301 3.32 -10.29 -0.29
C ARG A 301 3.61 -11.76 -0.04
N ASP A 302 3.22 -12.63 -0.97
CA ASP A 302 3.27 -14.08 -0.79
C ASP A 302 4.74 -14.56 -0.82
N TRP A 303 5.59 -13.93 -1.63
CA TRP A 303 7.04 -14.17 -1.59
C TRP A 303 7.71 -13.67 -0.31
N VAL A 304 7.33 -12.50 0.22
CA VAL A 304 7.81 -12.04 1.54
C VAL A 304 7.37 -13.00 2.65
N ILE A 305 6.15 -13.56 2.58
CA ILE A 305 5.68 -14.57 3.52
C ILE A 305 6.54 -15.83 3.45
N LYS A 306 6.89 -16.30 2.25
CA LYS A 306 7.80 -17.43 2.06
C LYS A 306 9.18 -17.17 2.66
N ALA A 307 9.76 -16.00 2.38
CA ALA A 307 11.06 -15.60 2.92
C ALA A 307 11.08 -15.63 4.47
N PHE A 308 10.02 -15.10 5.09
CA PHE A 308 9.85 -15.20 6.54
C PHE A 308 9.68 -16.65 7.02
N GLY A 309 8.92 -17.47 6.29
CA GLY A 309 8.77 -18.88 6.58
C GLY A 309 10.11 -19.63 6.58
N TYR A 310 10.97 -19.35 5.60
CA TYR A 310 12.32 -19.94 5.52
C TYR A 310 13.18 -19.57 6.73
N ALA A 311 13.13 -18.31 7.16
CA ALA A 311 13.89 -17.82 8.30
C ALA A 311 13.23 -18.08 9.68
N GLY A 312 12.02 -18.67 9.72
CA GLY A 312 11.26 -18.89 10.95
C GLY A 312 10.67 -17.62 11.58
N ILE A 313 10.51 -16.54 10.81
CA ILE A 313 10.06 -15.22 11.30
C ILE A 313 8.54 -15.14 11.33
N ARG A 314 8.01 -14.64 12.45
CA ARG A 314 6.57 -14.39 12.64
C ARG A 314 6.32 -12.90 12.76
N SER A 315 5.78 -12.29 11.70
CA SER A 315 5.33 -10.90 11.71
C SER A 315 3.96 -10.76 11.05
N ASN A 316 3.14 -9.84 11.56
CA ASN A 316 1.87 -9.43 10.94
C ASN A 316 2.08 -8.41 9.81
N LYS A 317 3.22 -7.73 9.78
CA LYS A 317 3.64 -6.86 8.70
C LYS A 317 4.27 -7.71 7.58
N LYS A 318 3.91 -7.38 6.33
CA LYS A 318 4.43 -8.06 5.13
C LYS A 318 5.21 -7.07 4.28
N THR A 319 4.64 -6.55 3.20
CA THR A 319 5.30 -5.64 2.24
C THR A 319 5.77 -4.28 2.79
N HIS A 320 5.48 -3.95 4.04
CA HIS A 320 5.91 -2.70 4.71
C HIS A 320 6.89 -2.95 5.85
N VAL A 321 7.20 -4.20 6.16
CA VAL A 321 8.00 -4.57 7.33
C VAL A 321 9.42 -4.01 7.25
N GLY A 322 10.08 -4.07 6.08
CA GLY A 322 11.45 -3.58 5.93
C GLY A 322 11.58 -2.09 6.27
N ARG A 323 10.61 -1.28 5.86
CA ARG A 323 10.58 0.15 6.22
C ARG A 323 10.47 0.40 7.72
N SER A 324 9.79 -0.47 8.47
CA SER A 324 9.66 -0.32 9.91
C SER A 324 10.78 -0.99 10.70
N SER A 325 11.38 -2.06 10.16
CA SER A 325 12.47 -2.78 10.82
C SER A 325 13.82 -2.12 10.60
N GLY A 326 14.03 -1.47 9.45
CA GLY A 326 15.29 -0.78 9.12
C GLY A 326 15.37 0.68 9.59
N ALA A 327 14.28 1.23 10.15
CA ALA A 327 14.21 2.61 10.66
C ALA A 327 14.67 2.71 12.11
#